data_AF-A0A940FDP0-F1
#
_entry.id   AF-A0A940FDP0-F1
#
_cell.length_a   1.000
_cell.length_b   1.000
_cell.length_c   1.000
_cell.angle_alpha   90.00
_cell.angle_beta   90.00
_cell.angle_gamma   90.00
#
_symmetry.space_group_name_H-M   'P 1'
#
loop_
_entity.id
_entity.type
_entity.pdbx_description
1 polymer ?
#
loop_
_entity_poly.entity_id
_entity_poly.type
_entity_poly.pdbx_seq_one_letter_code
_entity_poly.pdbx_strand_id
1 'polypeptide(L)'
;MFKFITGKPLWVNILFGVVLIFLILFLFLLSLDYFTMHGKTLTIPAVNNLPLSQAEKILKDQGFDIEIQDSIYSDTSKPLAVLR
;
A
#
# COMPACT_ATOMS: atom_id res chain seq x y z
N MET A 1 23.46 -12.56 35.30
CA MET A 1 22.54 -13.21 34.33
C MET A 1 22.97 -13.05 32.86
N PHE A 2 23.77 -12.06 32.46
CA PHE A 2 24.26 -11.93 31.06
C PHE A 2 25.78 -12.02 30.89
N LYS A 3 26.44 -12.91 31.64
CA LYS A 3 27.92 -13.05 31.64
C LYS A 3 28.47 -13.41 30.26
N PHE A 4 27.65 -14.00 29.38
CA PHE A 4 27.99 -14.33 28.00
C PHE A 4 28.11 -13.08 27.09
N ILE A 5 27.37 -12.01 27.41
CA ILE A 5 27.36 -10.75 26.64
C ILE A 5 28.40 -9.78 27.23
N THR A 6 28.48 -9.67 28.56
CA THR A 6 29.42 -8.75 29.22
C THR A 6 30.83 -9.29 29.40
N GLY A 7 31.06 -10.60 29.19
CA GLY A 7 32.38 -11.22 29.25
C GLY A 7 33.19 -11.15 27.96
N LYS A 8 32.60 -10.65 26.87
CA LYS A 8 33.25 -10.46 25.57
C LYS A 8 33.83 -9.04 25.48
N PRO A 9 34.91 -8.82 24.70
CA PRO A 9 35.42 -7.48 24.44
C PRO A 9 34.33 -6.56 23.89
N LEU A 10 34.33 -5.28 24.28
CA LEU A 10 33.33 -4.28 23.89
C LEU A 10 33.07 -4.23 22.37
N TRP A 11 34.13 -4.37 21.56
CA TRP A 11 34.04 -4.34 20.09
C TRP A 11 33.20 -5.49 19.50
N VAL A 12 33.19 -6.67 20.14
CA VAL A 12 32.38 -7.81 19.70
C VAL A 12 30.89 -7.53 19.89
N ASN A 13 30.53 -6.88 21.01
CA ASN A 13 29.15 -6.48 21.29
C ASN A 13 28.68 -5.37 20.33
N ILE A 14 29.55 -4.42 20.00
CA ILE A 14 29.27 -3.38 18.99
C ILE A 14 29.03 -4.03 17.63
N LEU A 15 29.91 -4.95 17.19
CA LEU A 15 29.75 -5.65 15.92
C LEU A 15 28.41 -6.42 15.87
N PHE A 16 28.08 -7.13 16.95
CA PHE A 16 26.79 -7.83 17.05
C PHE A 16 25.60 -6.86 16.97
N GLY A 17 25.67 -5.72 17.66
CA GLY A 17 24.64 -4.68 17.59
C GLY A 17 24.46 -4.13 16.17
N VAL A 18 25.56 -3.87 15.46
CA VAL A 18 25.53 -3.43 14.05
C VAL A 18 24.84 -4.48 13.18
N VAL A 19 25.26 -5.75 13.28
CA VAL A 19 24.65 -6.85 12.52
C VAL A 19 23.16 -6.98 12.84
N LEU A 20 22.78 -6.86 14.11
CA LEU A 20 21.38 -6.93 14.53
C LEU A 20 20.54 -5.80 13.94
N ILE A 21 21.06 -4.56 13.91
CA ILE A 21 20.38 -3.42 13.30
C ILE A 21 20.15 -3.68 11.81
N PHE A 22 21.18 -4.13 11.07
CA PHE A 22 21.03 -4.47 9.66
C PHE A 22 20.02 -5.59 9.42
N LEU A 23 20.03 -6.62 10.28
CA LEU A 23 19.07 -7.72 10.21
C LEU A 23 17.64 -7.22 10.39
N ILE A 24 17.40 -6.38 11.41
CA ILE A 24 16.07 -5.81 11.68
C ILE A 24 15.61 -4.93 10.53
N LEU A 25 16.48 -4.04 10.03
CA LEU A 25 16.15 -3.17 8.89
C LEU A 25 15.83 -4.00 7.63
N PHE A 26 16.61 -5.04 7.37
CA PHE A 26 16.38 -5.93 6.23
C PHE A 26 15.03 -6.64 6.32
N LEU A 27 14.73 -7.23 7.49
CA LEU A 27 13.44 -7.89 7.73
C LEU A 27 12.27 -6.91 7.64
N PHE A 28 12.42 -5.69 8.16
CA PHE A 28 11.42 -4.64 8.05
C PHE A 28 11.13 -4.31 6.58
N LEU A 29 12.16 -4.06 5.77
CA LEU A 29 12.00 -3.75 4.35
C LEU A 29 11.33 -4.91 3.59
N LEU A 30 11.70 -6.16 3.88
CA LEU A 30 11.04 -7.33 3.29
C LEU A 30 9.56 -7.44 3.68
N SER A 31 9.20 -7.03 4.89
CA SER A 31 7.81 -7.11 5.37
C SER A 31 6.87 -6.09 4.69
N LEU A 32 7.40 -5.03 4.05
CA LEU A 32 6.59 -3.96 3.47
C LEU A 32 5.65 -4.45 2.36
N ASP A 33 6.07 -5.40 1.51
CA ASP A 33 5.19 -5.93 0.46
C ASP A 33 3.93 -6.60 1.02
N TYR A 34 4.05 -7.28 2.17
CA TYR A 34 2.93 -7.94 2.81
C TYR A 34 2.00 -6.94 3.52
N PHE A 35 2.56 -6.02 4.30
CA PHE A 35 1.75 -5.13 5.15
C PHE A 35 1.20 -3.91 4.44
N THR A 36 1.92 -3.37 3.45
CA THR A 36 1.56 -2.08 2.81
C THR A 36 1.31 -2.22 1.33
N MET A 37 1.32 -3.45 0.80
CA MET A 37 1.26 -3.71 -0.65
C MET A 37 2.38 -2.95 -1.38
N HIS A 38 3.56 -2.85 -0.76
CA HIS A 38 4.67 -2.05 -1.27
C HIS A 38 5.08 -2.48 -2.68
N GLY A 39 5.07 -1.53 -3.62
CA GLY A 39 5.40 -1.78 -5.02
C GLY A 39 4.25 -2.31 -5.87
N LYS A 40 3.07 -2.56 -5.29
CA LYS A 40 1.85 -2.89 -6.02
C LYS A 40 1.10 -1.62 -6.40
N THR A 41 0.81 -1.46 -7.69
CA THR A 41 0.04 -0.33 -8.20
C THR A 41 -1.08 -0.83 -9.11
N LEU A 42 -2.23 -0.18 -9.03
CA LEU A 42 -3.35 -0.38 -9.94
C LEU A 42 -3.49 0.87 -10.80
N THR A 43 -3.67 0.69 -12.10
CA THR A 43 -3.93 1.80 -13.02
C THR A 43 -5.43 1.98 -13.13
N ILE A 44 -5.92 3.17 -12.81
CA ILE A 44 -7.36 3.47 -12.86
C ILE A 44 -7.80 3.57 -14.32
N PRO A 45 -8.77 2.76 -14.76
CA PRO A 45 -9.30 2.82 -16.12
C PRO A 45 -10.14 4.09 -16.31
N ALA A 46 -10.20 4.59 -17.55
CA ALA A 46 -11.06 5.72 -17.87
C ALA A 46 -12.54 5.30 -17.78
N VAL A 47 -13.23 5.76 -16.73
CA VAL A 47 -14.67 5.50 -16.51
C VAL A 47 -15.54 6.74 -16.64
N ASN A 48 -14.95 7.88 -16.98
CA ASN A 48 -15.67 9.14 -17.14
C ASN A 48 -16.70 9.04 -18.28
N ASN A 49 -17.85 9.66 -18.07
CA ASN A 49 -19.02 9.62 -18.97
C ASN A 49 -19.67 8.25 -19.13
N LEU A 50 -19.19 7.21 -18.44
CA LEU A 50 -19.88 5.93 -18.40
C LEU A 50 -21.06 5.99 -17.40
N PRO A 51 -22.14 5.23 -17.65
CA PRO A 51 -23.15 4.98 -16.62
C PRO A 51 -22.51 4.37 -15.38
N LEU A 52 -22.96 4.79 -14.19
CA LEU A 52 -22.46 4.31 -12.90
C LEU A 52 -22.37 2.77 -12.83
N SER A 53 -23.40 2.06 -13.29
CA SER A 53 -23.42 0.59 -13.29
C SER A 53 -22.32 -0.05 -14.15
N GLN A 54 -21.95 0.60 -15.26
CA GLN A 54 -20.88 0.12 -16.14
C GLN A 54 -19.51 0.44 -15.53
N ALA A 55 -19.34 1.64 -14.99
CA ALA A 55 -18.12 2.06 -14.30
C ALA A 55 -17.83 1.14 -13.10
N GLU A 56 -18.84 0.87 -12.28
CA GLU A 56 -18.73 -0.05 -11.14
C GLU A 56 -18.27 -1.44 -11.57
N LYS A 57 -18.84 -1.97 -12.66
CA LYS A 57 -18.46 -3.29 -13.16
C LYS A 57 -16.99 -3.31 -13.59
N ILE A 58 -16.57 -2.32 -14.39
CA ILE A 58 -15.18 -2.23 -14.87
C ILE A 58 -14.19 -2.13 -13.70
N LEU A 59 -14.51 -1.32 -12.69
CA LEU A 59 -13.66 -1.11 -11.52
C LEU A 59 -13.62 -2.35 -10.61
N LYS A 60 -14.76 -3.01 -10.35
CA LYS A 60 -14.81 -4.26 -9.57
C LYS A 60 -14.04 -5.39 -10.26
N ASP A 61 -14.18 -5.52 -11.58
CA ASP A 61 -13.47 -6.53 -12.36
C ASP A 61 -11.94 -6.34 -12.32
N GLN A 62 -11.47 -5.12 -12.02
CA GLN A 62 -10.05 -4.80 -11.83
C GLN A 62 -9.59 -4.79 -10.36
N GLY A 63 -10.46 -5.18 -9.43
CA GLY A 63 -10.14 -5.28 -8.01
C GLY A 63 -10.14 -3.95 -7.26
N PHE A 64 -10.80 -2.93 -7.79
CA PHE A 64 -11.02 -1.67 -7.06
C PHE A 64 -12.24 -1.78 -6.13
N ASP A 65 -12.06 -1.28 -4.92
CA ASP A 65 -13.18 -0.93 -4.05
C ASP A 65 -13.74 0.43 -4.48
N ILE A 66 -15.08 0.52 -4.62
CA ILE A 66 -15.75 1.71 -5.15
C ILE A 66 -16.62 2.32 -4.06
N GLU A 67 -16.48 3.63 -3.88
CA GLU A 67 -17.32 4.45 -3.02
C GLU A 67 -17.78 5.69 -3.80
N ILE A 68 -19.03 6.11 -3.60
CA ILE A 68 -19.55 7.33 -4.21
C ILE A 68 -19.11 8.51 -3.33
N GLN A 69 -18.19 9.34 -3.84
CA GLN A 69 -17.69 10.50 -3.11
C GLN A 69 -18.73 11.62 -3.00
N ASP A 70 -19.41 11.95 -4.11
CA ASP A 70 -20.42 13.02 -4.16
C ASP A 70 -21.35 12.84 -5.38
N SER A 71 -22.52 13.46 -5.33
CA SER A 71 -23.44 13.60 -6.47
C SER A 71 -23.55 15.08 -6.85
N ILE A 72 -23.09 15.44 -8.04
CA ILE A 72 -23.13 16.81 -8.54
C ILE A 72 -24.01 16.93 -9.78
N TYR A 73 -24.56 18.12 -10.01
CA TYR A 73 -25.32 18.42 -11.21
C TYR A 73 -24.39 18.81 -12.37
N SER A 74 -24.66 18.26 -13.55
CA SER A 74 -24.03 18.65 -14.82
C SER A 74 -25.11 18.75 -15.88
N ASP A 75 -25.15 19.87 -16.59
CA ASP A 75 -26.08 20.17 -17.69
C ASP A 75 -25.69 19.51 -19.01
N THR A 76 -24.45 19.04 -19.11
CA THR A 76 -23.84 18.46 -20.31
C THR A 76 -23.76 16.93 -20.27
N SER A 77 -24.00 16.33 -19.10
CA SER A 77 -23.83 14.89 -18.88
C SER A 77 -25.18 14.19 -18.70
N LYS A 78 -25.23 12.90 -19.08
CA LYS A 78 -26.43 12.09 -18.84
C LYS A 78 -26.63 11.85 -17.34
N PRO A 79 -27.89 11.67 -16.87
CA PRO A 79 -28.16 11.28 -15.51
C PRO A 79 -27.39 10.01 -15.12
N LEU A 80 -26.86 9.97 -13.90
CA LEU A 80 -26.09 8.84 -13.35
C LEU A 80 -24.80 8.49 -14.13
N ALA A 81 -24.28 9.42 -14.93
CA ALA A 81 -22.95 9.30 -15.51
C ALA A 81 -21.87 9.67 -14.49
N VAL A 82 -20.73 8.97 -14.53
CA VAL A 82 -19.55 9.30 -13.73
C VAL A 82 -18.88 10.53 -14.34
N LEU A 83 -18.64 11.56 -13.52
CA LEU A 83 -18.08 12.84 -13.97
C LEU A 83 -16.58 12.96 -13.65
N ARG A 84 -16.20 12.60 -12.43
CA ARG A 84 -14.84 12.68 -11.89
C ARG A 84 -14.71 11.79 -10.67
#